data_AF-L8JXH7-F1
#
_entry.id   AF-L8JXH7-F1
#
_cell.length_a   1.000
_cell.length_b   1.000
_cell.length_c   1.000
_cell.angle_alpha   90.00
_cell.angle_beta   90.00
_cell.angle_gamma   90.00
#
_symmetry.space_group_name_H-M   'P 1'
#
loop_
_entity.id
_entity.type
_entity.pdbx_description
1 polymer ?
#
loop_
_entity_poly.entity_id
_entity_poly.type
_entity_poly.pdbx_seq_one_letter_code
_entity_poly.pdbx_strand_id
1 'polypeptide(L)'
;MNVRLTEEQKIKILNADDLYKVMQQVLLRENKIDRNKEHFWIVCLATNNQILLIELISLGTVNQTLVEPMEVFSFALQKRAVKIIMVHNHPSGELSPSDIDIELTDKMQAIGKFINVPVIDHLIITEKSYYSFAEKGLLAKIMQDSEYDLTFSQIELLKKQLDKAELRKAKEMAKKMLDKKYAIEEIAEITGLSKEQIERL
;
A
#
# COMPACT_ATOMS: atom_id res chain seq x y z
N MET A 1 -19.10 -1.45 -24.74
CA MET A 1 -20.58 -1.41 -24.66
C MET A 1 -20.96 -0.81 -23.31
N ASN A 2 -21.61 0.35 -23.26
CA ASN A 2 -21.99 0.99 -21.99
C ASN A 2 -23.39 0.54 -21.58
N VAL A 3 -23.47 -0.32 -20.58
CA VAL A 3 -24.74 -0.73 -19.97
C VAL A 3 -25.06 0.23 -18.81
N ARG A 4 -26.20 0.93 -18.88
CA ARG A 4 -26.71 1.75 -17.77
C ARG A 4 -27.51 0.86 -16.81
N LEU A 5 -27.15 0.86 -15.53
CA LEU A 5 -27.82 0.12 -14.46
C LEU A 5 -28.92 0.98 -13.81
N THR A 6 -30.05 0.36 -13.44
CA THR A 6 -31.16 1.00 -12.69
C THR A 6 -30.82 1.15 -11.19
N GLU A 7 -31.55 2.00 -10.45
CA GLU A 7 -31.32 2.23 -9.00
C GLU A 7 -31.44 0.97 -8.13
N GLU A 8 -32.26 0.00 -8.51
CA GLU A 8 -32.36 -1.30 -7.82
C GLU A 8 -31.24 -2.27 -8.20
N GLN A 9 -30.63 -2.09 -9.38
CA GLN A 9 -29.48 -2.87 -9.86
C GLN A 9 -28.14 -2.33 -9.38
N LYS A 10 -28.14 -1.16 -8.74
CA LYS A 10 -26.97 -0.54 -8.16
C LYS A 10 -26.63 -1.22 -6.84
N ILE A 11 -25.90 -2.33 -6.94
CA ILE A 11 -25.49 -3.14 -5.80
C ILE A 11 -24.72 -2.26 -4.81
N LYS A 12 -25.31 -2.08 -3.62
CA LYS A 12 -24.70 -1.39 -2.50
C LYS A 12 -24.01 -2.41 -1.62
N ILE A 13 -22.76 -2.13 -1.27
CA ILE A 13 -21.95 -3.01 -0.43
C ILE A 13 -21.94 -2.44 0.99
N LEU A 14 -22.37 -3.22 1.98
CA LEU A 14 -22.36 -2.81 3.38
C LEU A 14 -21.17 -3.43 4.14
N ASN A 15 -20.69 -4.59 3.72
CA ASN A 15 -19.60 -5.34 4.35
C ASN A 15 -18.85 -6.20 3.31
N ALA A 16 -17.81 -6.92 3.74
CA ALA A 16 -17.02 -7.76 2.83
C ALA A 16 -17.82 -8.98 2.31
N ASP A 17 -18.75 -9.53 3.09
CA ASP A 17 -19.60 -10.66 2.67
C ASP A 17 -20.52 -10.30 1.49
N ASP A 18 -21.10 -9.09 1.48
CA ASP A 18 -21.88 -8.58 0.35
C ASP A 18 -21.03 -8.54 -0.92
N LEU A 19 -19.80 -8.04 -0.82
CA LEU A 19 -18.90 -7.96 -1.97
C LEU A 19 -18.43 -9.34 -2.41
N TYR A 20 -18.11 -10.21 -1.46
CA TYR A 20 -17.71 -11.58 -1.73
C TYR A 20 -18.78 -12.31 -2.55
N LYS A 21 -20.06 -12.21 -2.19
CA LYS A 21 -21.15 -12.86 -2.95
C LYS A 21 -21.19 -12.41 -4.40
N VAL A 22 -20.96 -11.13 -4.67
CA VAL A 22 -20.87 -10.59 -6.03
C VAL A 22 -19.66 -11.15 -6.76
N MET A 23 -18.47 -11.06 -6.13
CA MET A 23 -17.22 -11.48 -6.75
C MET A 23 -17.11 -12.99 -6.93
N GLN A 24 -17.70 -13.79 -6.05
CA GLN A 24 -17.82 -15.23 -6.19
C GLN A 24 -18.60 -15.58 -7.46
N GLN A 25 -19.71 -14.89 -7.72
CA GLN A 25 -20.47 -15.09 -8.97
C GLN A 25 -19.67 -14.68 -10.20
N VAL A 26 -18.87 -13.61 -10.12
CA VAL A 26 -17.96 -13.20 -11.19
C VAL A 26 -16.92 -14.30 -11.46
N LEU A 27 -16.23 -14.77 -10.43
CA LEU A 27 -15.23 -15.84 -10.55
C LEU A 27 -15.84 -17.15 -11.09
N LEU A 28 -17.03 -17.55 -10.61
CA LEU A 28 -17.67 -18.81 -11.02
C LEU A 28 -18.20 -18.81 -12.46
N ARG A 29 -18.33 -17.63 -13.10
CA ARG A 29 -18.67 -17.53 -14.53
C ARG A 29 -17.49 -17.89 -15.43
N GLU A 30 -16.27 -17.77 -14.93
CA GLU A 30 -15.08 -18.19 -15.67
C GLU A 30 -15.03 -19.70 -15.83
N ASN A 31 -14.44 -20.15 -16.93
CA ASN A 31 -14.24 -21.58 -17.16
C ASN A 31 -13.21 -22.14 -16.15
N LYS A 32 -13.19 -23.46 -15.96
CA LYS A 32 -12.31 -24.10 -14.96
C LYS A 32 -10.81 -23.84 -15.19
N ILE A 33 -10.38 -23.64 -16.42
CA ILE A 33 -8.97 -23.37 -16.74
C ILE A 33 -8.59 -21.97 -16.27
N ASP A 34 -9.44 -20.99 -16.55
CA ASP A 34 -9.19 -19.60 -16.16
C ASP A 34 -9.36 -19.42 -14.65
N ARG A 35 -10.31 -20.10 -13.99
CA ARG A 35 -10.40 -20.10 -12.51
C ARG A 35 -9.15 -20.63 -11.80
N ASN A 36 -8.32 -21.41 -12.49
CA ASN A 36 -7.04 -21.88 -11.96
C ASN A 36 -5.90 -20.84 -12.10
N LYS A 37 -6.19 -19.65 -12.64
CA LYS A 37 -5.30 -18.49 -12.66
C LYS A 37 -5.69 -17.52 -11.56
N GLU A 38 -4.70 -16.76 -11.11
CA GLU A 38 -4.93 -15.63 -10.24
C GLU A 38 -5.48 -14.45 -11.07
N HIS A 39 -6.59 -13.91 -10.62
CA HIS A 39 -7.21 -12.71 -11.16
C HIS A 39 -7.13 -11.64 -10.10
N PHE A 40 -6.83 -10.42 -10.54
CA PHE A 40 -6.85 -9.25 -9.69
C PHE A 40 -7.86 -8.26 -10.23
N TRP A 41 -8.86 -7.93 -9.41
CA TRP A 41 -9.89 -6.97 -9.69
C TRP A 41 -9.79 -5.75 -8.80
N ILE A 42 -10.33 -4.66 -9.30
CA ILE A 42 -10.66 -3.49 -8.51
C ILE A 42 -12.17 -3.29 -8.53
N VAL A 43 -12.69 -2.79 -7.41
CA VAL A 43 -14.08 -2.43 -7.24
C VAL A 43 -14.14 -0.96 -6.88
N CYS A 44 -14.60 -0.14 -7.81
CA CYS A 44 -14.75 1.29 -7.64
C CYS A 44 -16.07 1.60 -6.96
N LEU A 45 -16.04 2.38 -5.88
CA LEU A 45 -17.22 2.71 -5.09
C LEU A 45 -17.52 4.21 -5.09
N ALA A 46 -18.81 4.52 -5.09
CA ALA A 46 -19.31 5.86 -4.77
C ALA A 46 -19.31 6.11 -3.25
N THR A 47 -19.58 7.37 -2.85
CA THR A 47 -19.65 7.76 -1.43
C THR A 47 -20.62 6.91 -0.62
N ASN A 48 -21.76 6.54 -1.21
CA ASN A 48 -22.81 5.72 -0.62
C ASN A 48 -22.55 4.19 -0.70
N ASN A 49 -21.31 3.76 -0.96
CA ASN A 49 -20.89 2.36 -1.13
C ASN A 49 -21.54 1.61 -2.30
N GLN A 50 -22.06 2.35 -3.27
CA GLN A 50 -22.59 1.77 -4.48
C GLN A 50 -21.44 1.40 -5.42
N ILE A 51 -21.48 0.20 -6.02
CA ILE A 51 -20.51 -0.19 -7.05
C ILE A 51 -20.71 0.67 -8.29
N LEU A 52 -19.62 1.31 -8.73
CA LEU A 52 -19.52 2.08 -9.97
C LEU A 52 -18.92 1.25 -11.10
N LEU A 53 -17.93 0.41 -10.78
CA LEU A 53 -17.21 -0.43 -11.72
C LEU A 53 -16.58 -1.62 -10.97
N ILE A 54 -16.61 -2.79 -11.59
CA ILE A 54 -15.72 -3.91 -11.27
C ILE A 54 -14.87 -4.12 -12.51
N GLU A 55 -13.56 -4.05 -12.38
CA GLU A 55 -12.64 -4.18 -13.51
C GLU A 55 -11.58 -5.24 -13.19
N LEU A 56 -11.33 -6.13 -14.15
CA LEU A 56 -10.22 -7.08 -14.09
C LEU A 56 -8.95 -6.34 -14.55
N ILE A 57 -8.03 -6.10 -13.63
CA ILE A 57 -6.77 -5.40 -13.92
C ILE A 57 -5.73 -6.37 -14.47
N SER A 58 -5.63 -7.54 -13.85
CA SER A 58 -4.58 -8.49 -14.19
C SER A 58 -5.12 -9.91 -14.19
N LEU A 59 -4.74 -10.67 -15.22
CA LEU A 59 -4.90 -12.11 -15.28
C LEU A 59 -3.50 -12.72 -15.26
N GLY A 60 -3.15 -13.27 -14.12
CA GLY A 60 -1.81 -13.74 -13.83
C GLY A 60 -1.60 -15.21 -14.15
N THR A 61 -0.52 -15.72 -13.58
CA THR A 61 -0.23 -17.16 -13.59
C THR A 61 -0.91 -17.82 -12.37
N VAL A 62 -0.50 -19.04 -12.02
CA VAL A 62 -1.04 -19.74 -10.83
C VAL A 62 -0.53 -19.10 -9.52
N ASN A 63 0.57 -18.33 -9.56
CA ASN A 63 1.30 -17.90 -8.36
C ASN A 63 1.33 -16.39 -8.11
N GLN A 64 1.09 -15.57 -9.13
CA GLN A 64 1.09 -14.10 -8.99
C GLN A 64 0.48 -13.41 -10.21
N THR A 65 -0.09 -12.24 -9.95
CA THR A 65 -0.45 -11.20 -10.92
C THR A 65 0.51 -10.02 -10.82
N LEU A 66 0.87 -9.42 -11.96
CA LEU A 66 1.56 -8.11 -11.96
C LEU A 66 0.48 -7.03 -11.94
N VAL A 67 0.49 -6.18 -10.93
CA VAL A 67 -0.51 -5.13 -10.72
C VAL A 67 0.21 -3.82 -10.46
N GLU A 68 0.08 -2.87 -11.39
CA GLU A 68 0.71 -1.56 -11.24
C GLU A 68 -0.32 -0.48 -10.82
N PRO A 69 0.08 0.50 -9.97
CA PRO A 69 -0.83 1.52 -9.47
C PRO A 69 -1.50 2.34 -10.57
N MET A 70 -0.80 2.57 -11.69
CA MET A 70 -1.36 3.31 -12.82
C MET A 70 -2.59 2.60 -13.39
N GLU A 71 -2.55 1.28 -13.49
CA GLU A 71 -3.66 0.48 -14.01
C GLU A 71 -4.83 0.50 -13.02
N VAL A 72 -4.57 0.28 -11.72
CA VAL A 72 -5.56 0.32 -10.65
C VAL A 72 -6.27 1.68 -10.57
N PHE A 73 -5.52 2.77 -10.47
CA PHE A 73 -6.11 4.08 -10.19
C PHE A 73 -6.63 4.80 -11.44
N SER A 74 -6.20 4.42 -12.66
CA SER A 74 -6.73 5.01 -13.89
C SER A 74 -8.25 4.85 -14.00
N PHE A 75 -8.76 3.65 -13.75
CA PHE A 75 -10.19 3.35 -13.76
C PHE A 75 -10.94 4.06 -12.63
N ALA A 76 -10.36 4.06 -11.42
CA ALA A 76 -10.94 4.74 -10.28
C ALA A 76 -11.14 6.24 -10.55
N LEU A 77 -10.12 6.89 -11.10
CA LEU A 77 -10.17 8.31 -11.48
C LEU A 77 -11.16 8.57 -12.63
N GLN A 78 -11.14 7.74 -13.67
CA GLN A 78 -12.07 7.87 -14.81
C GLN A 78 -13.53 7.70 -14.38
N LYS A 79 -13.80 6.80 -13.43
CA LYS A 79 -15.15 6.56 -12.88
C LYS A 79 -15.52 7.50 -11.73
N ARG A 80 -14.63 8.43 -11.34
CA ARG A 80 -14.80 9.33 -10.19
C ARG A 80 -15.16 8.56 -8.92
N ALA A 81 -14.50 7.42 -8.73
CA ALA A 81 -14.62 6.64 -7.51
C ALA A 81 -14.14 7.46 -6.31
N VAL A 82 -14.85 7.35 -5.20
CA VAL A 82 -14.48 8.01 -3.95
C VAL A 82 -13.61 7.09 -3.09
N LYS A 83 -13.66 5.79 -3.34
CA LYS A 83 -12.85 4.75 -2.70
C LYS A 83 -12.86 3.48 -3.55
N ILE A 84 -11.88 2.62 -3.33
CA ILE A 84 -11.77 1.34 -4.02
C ILE A 84 -11.61 0.18 -3.04
N ILE A 85 -11.99 -1.01 -3.48
CA ILE A 85 -11.66 -2.27 -2.84
C ILE A 85 -10.87 -3.10 -3.86
N MET A 86 -9.77 -3.71 -3.41
CA MET A 86 -9.00 -4.66 -4.22
C MET A 86 -9.51 -6.07 -3.95
N VAL A 87 -9.52 -6.92 -4.96
CA VAL A 87 -9.97 -8.31 -4.83
C VAL A 87 -9.08 -9.20 -5.68
N HIS A 88 -8.58 -10.30 -5.13
CA HIS A 88 -7.98 -11.35 -5.95
C HIS A 88 -8.38 -12.74 -5.48
N ASN A 89 -8.32 -13.71 -6.38
CA ASN A 89 -8.57 -15.10 -6.02
C ASN A 89 -7.27 -15.86 -5.78
N HIS A 90 -7.27 -16.80 -4.83
CA HIS A 90 -6.22 -17.79 -4.70
C HIS A 90 -6.69 -19.12 -5.31
N PRO A 91 -6.15 -19.56 -6.47
CA PRO A 91 -6.51 -20.84 -7.08
C PRO A 91 -6.23 -22.06 -6.19
N SER A 92 -5.26 -21.93 -5.29
CA SER A 92 -4.88 -22.95 -4.31
C SER A 92 -5.99 -23.26 -3.31
N GLY A 93 -6.93 -22.32 -3.10
CA GLY A 93 -7.95 -22.41 -2.06
C GLY A 93 -7.49 -21.95 -0.67
N GLU A 94 -6.22 -21.57 -0.52
CA GLU A 94 -5.71 -20.93 0.70
C GLU A 94 -6.23 -19.49 0.77
N LEU A 95 -6.47 -18.99 1.98
CA LEU A 95 -6.98 -17.62 2.20
C LEU A 95 -5.98 -16.74 2.95
N SER A 96 -4.87 -17.32 3.40
CA SER A 96 -3.80 -16.60 4.04
C SER A 96 -3.11 -15.66 3.04
N PRO A 97 -3.01 -14.35 3.34
CA PRO A 97 -2.29 -13.43 2.47
C PRO A 97 -0.81 -13.77 2.40
N SER A 98 -0.25 -13.71 1.19
CA SER A 98 1.19 -13.80 0.96
C SER A 98 1.91 -12.48 1.27
N ASP A 99 3.23 -12.51 1.37
CA ASP A 99 4.04 -11.29 1.55
C ASP A 99 3.86 -10.32 0.36
N ILE A 100 3.67 -10.85 -0.85
CA ILE A 100 3.40 -10.07 -2.06
C ILE A 100 2.04 -9.36 -1.95
N ASP A 101 1.02 -10.04 -1.41
CA ASP A 101 -0.30 -9.44 -1.19
C ASP A 101 -0.21 -8.27 -0.21
N ILE A 102 0.56 -8.45 0.86
CA ILE A 102 0.78 -7.43 1.89
C ILE A 102 1.51 -6.22 1.31
N GLU A 103 2.61 -6.43 0.59
CA GLU A 103 3.40 -5.38 -0.05
C GLU A 103 2.57 -4.59 -1.08
N LEU A 104 1.84 -5.30 -1.93
CA LEU A 104 0.93 -4.68 -2.91
C LEU A 104 -0.12 -3.83 -2.20
N THR A 105 -0.70 -4.35 -1.11
CA THR A 105 -1.71 -3.63 -0.33
C THR A 105 -1.14 -2.36 0.26
N ASP A 106 0.08 -2.41 0.81
CA ASP A 106 0.75 -1.25 1.40
C ASP A 106 0.98 -0.15 0.35
N LYS A 107 1.61 -0.51 -0.77
CA LYS A 107 1.88 0.40 -1.89
C LYS A 107 0.59 1.05 -2.40
N MET A 108 -0.48 0.28 -2.59
CA MET A 108 -1.76 0.81 -3.09
C MET A 108 -2.48 1.69 -2.05
N GLN A 109 -2.42 1.34 -0.76
CA GLN A 109 -2.99 2.19 0.30
C GLN A 109 -2.32 3.56 0.35
N ALA A 110 -0.98 3.60 0.31
CA ALA A 110 -0.23 4.84 0.34
C ALA A 110 -0.58 5.74 -0.85
N ILE A 111 -0.62 5.17 -2.06
CA ILE A 111 -0.97 5.90 -3.28
C ILE A 111 -2.42 6.38 -3.24
N GLY A 112 -3.36 5.50 -2.88
CA GLY A 112 -4.78 5.83 -2.77
C GLY A 112 -5.04 6.96 -1.78
N LYS A 113 -4.35 6.94 -0.63
CA LYS A 113 -4.36 8.04 0.35
C LYS A 113 -3.82 9.34 -0.26
N PHE A 114 -2.71 9.28 -0.99
CA PHE A 114 -2.09 10.45 -1.61
C PHE A 114 -2.99 11.12 -2.66
N ILE A 115 -3.67 10.34 -3.51
CA ILE A 115 -4.55 10.87 -4.57
C ILE A 115 -6.01 11.05 -4.11
N ASN A 116 -6.30 10.86 -2.82
CA ASN A 116 -7.62 10.96 -2.22
C ASN A 116 -8.66 9.98 -2.81
N VAL A 117 -8.22 8.76 -3.14
CA VAL A 117 -9.04 7.61 -3.51
C VAL A 117 -8.58 6.42 -2.65
N PRO A 118 -8.96 6.35 -1.37
CA PRO A 118 -8.45 5.34 -0.45
C PRO A 118 -8.86 3.92 -0.86
N VAL A 119 -7.93 2.98 -0.65
CA VAL A 119 -8.22 1.55 -0.61
C VAL A 119 -8.83 1.24 0.76
N ILE A 120 -10.10 0.81 0.79
CA ILE A 120 -10.83 0.59 2.05
C ILE A 120 -10.88 -0.88 2.47
N ASP A 121 -10.56 -1.80 1.56
CA ASP A 121 -10.39 -3.22 1.85
C ASP A 121 -9.57 -3.90 0.73
N HIS A 122 -9.05 -5.07 1.06
CA HIS A 122 -8.46 -6.01 0.13
C HIS A 122 -9.03 -7.40 0.44
N LEU A 123 -9.70 -8.02 -0.52
CA LEU A 123 -10.30 -9.34 -0.36
C LEU A 123 -9.48 -10.41 -1.10
N ILE A 124 -9.10 -11.46 -0.38
CA ILE A 124 -8.69 -12.72 -1.01
C ILE A 124 -9.92 -13.61 -1.07
N ILE A 125 -10.27 -14.11 -2.24
CA ILE A 125 -11.46 -14.94 -2.44
C ILE A 125 -11.13 -16.34 -2.96
N THR A 126 -11.98 -17.29 -2.63
CA THR A 126 -12.01 -18.62 -3.23
C THR A 126 -13.42 -18.93 -3.69
N GLU A 127 -13.62 -20.08 -4.34
CA GLU A 127 -14.97 -20.55 -4.71
C GLU A 127 -15.90 -20.71 -3.50
N LYS A 128 -15.40 -20.78 -2.26
CA LYS A 128 -16.19 -21.14 -1.07
C LYS A 128 -16.12 -20.19 0.11
N SER A 129 -15.08 -19.37 0.20
CA SER A 129 -14.87 -18.43 1.31
C SER A 129 -14.00 -17.24 0.88
N TYR A 130 -13.86 -16.25 1.77
CA TYR A 130 -13.00 -15.09 1.58
C TYR A 130 -12.20 -14.74 2.85
N TYR A 131 -11.20 -13.89 2.68
CA TYR A 131 -10.46 -13.18 3.71
C TYR A 131 -10.53 -11.68 3.41
N SER A 132 -10.93 -10.86 4.38
CA SER A 132 -10.92 -9.40 4.29
C SER A 132 -9.79 -8.84 5.15
N PHE A 133 -8.90 -8.05 4.55
CA PHE A 133 -7.81 -7.38 5.26
C PHE A 133 -8.36 -6.38 6.28
N ALA A 134 -9.46 -5.70 5.96
CA ALA A 134 -10.11 -4.75 6.85
C ALA A 134 -10.73 -5.44 8.07
N GLU A 135 -11.52 -6.50 7.86
CA GLU A 135 -12.18 -7.25 8.96
C GLU A 135 -11.18 -7.93 9.89
N LYS A 136 -10.02 -8.34 9.37
CA LYS A 136 -8.93 -8.94 10.15
C LYS A 136 -8.00 -7.92 10.79
N GLY A 137 -8.21 -6.62 10.56
CA GLY A 137 -7.38 -5.53 11.07
C GLY A 137 -6.01 -5.42 10.41
N LEU A 138 -5.71 -6.26 9.42
CA LEU A 138 -4.43 -6.26 8.73
C LEU A 138 -4.25 -5.00 7.89
N LEU A 139 -5.34 -4.48 7.28
CA LEU A 139 -5.29 -3.26 6.48
C LEU A 139 -4.77 -2.05 7.30
N ALA A 140 -5.33 -1.87 8.51
CA ALA A 140 -4.95 -0.80 9.41
C ALA A 140 -3.52 -0.98 9.96
N LYS A 141 -3.12 -2.23 10.23
CA LYS A 141 -1.75 -2.56 10.65
C LYS A 141 -0.74 -2.19 9.57
N ILE A 142 -0.99 -2.60 8.32
CA ILE A 142 -0.14 -2.25 7.17
C ILE A 142 -0.01 -0.73 7.04
N MET A 143 -1.11 0.02 7.18
CA MET A 143 -1.04 1.48 7.08
C MET A 143 -0.21 2.13 8.20
N GLN A 144 -0.16 1.54 9.40
CA GLN A 144 0.67 2.03 10.50
C GLN A 144 2.15 1.73 10.30
N ASP A 145 2.46 0.56 9.74
CA ASP A 145 3.81 0.06 9.51
C ASP A 145 4.28 0.28 8.05
N SER A 146 3.63 1.21 7.33
CA SER A 146 3.79 1.38 5.89
C SER A 146 5.22 1.78 5.51
N GLU A 147 5.81 1.04 4.57
CA GLU A 147 7.11 1.38 3.97
C GLU A 147 6.95 2.42 2.84
N TYR A 148 5.72 2.61 2.36
CA TYR A 148 5.38 3.44 1.22
C TYR A 148 4.76 4.79 1.62
N ASP A 149 4.76 5.20 2.89
CA ASP A 149 4.19 6.48 3.29
C ASP A 149 5.01 7.66 2.72
N LEU A 150 4.47 8.25 1.65
CA LEU A 150 5.10 9.29 0.83
C LEU A 150 4.95 10.71 1.44
N THR A 151 4.59 10.84 2.71
CA THR A 151 4.29 12.17 3.27
C THR A 151 5.55 13.04 3.45
N PHE A 152 5.44 14.31 3.04
CA PHE A 152 6.49 15.32 3.19
C PHE A 152 6.99 15.43 4.64
N SER A 153 6.11 15.21 5.61
CA SER A 153 6.42 15.19 7.05
C SER A 153 7.35 14.05 7.45
N GLN A 154 7.21 12.87 6.84
CA GLN A 154 8.11 11.75 7.12
C GLN A 154 9.47 11.96 6.47
N ILE A 155 9.50 12.50 5.25
CA ILE A 155 10.75 12.91 4.59
C ILE A 155 11.49 13.95 5.45
N GLU A 156 10.78 14.94 5.99
CA GLU A 156 11.38 15.97 6.84
C GLU A 156 11.88 15.39 8.18
N LEU A 157 11.13 14.45 8.78
CA LEU A 157 11.54 13.75 9.99
C LEU A 157 12.79 12.89 9.73
N LEU A 158 12.81 12.15 8.63
CA LEU A 158 13.93 11.29 8.24
C LEU A 158 15.19 12.12 7.98
N LYS A 159 15.06 13.26 7.27
CA LYS A 159 16.16 14.23 7.09
C LYS A 159 16.68 14.72 8.44
N LYS A 160 15.81 15.15 9.35
CA LYS A 160 16.22 15.56 10.72
C LYS A 160 16.91 14.44 11.49
N GLN A 161 16.53 13.18 11.30
CA GLN A 161 17.18 12.04 11.94
C GLN A 161 18.56 11.74 11.34
N LEU A 162 18.68 11.81 10.01
CA LEU A 162 19.95 11.71 9.28
C LEU A 162 20.93 12.80 9.74
N ASP A 163 20.51 14.06 9.76
CA ASP A 163 21.33 15.20 10.23
C ASP A 163 21.83 14.97 11.67
N LYS A 164 20.97 14.47 12.56
CA LYS A 164 21.34 14.13 13.94
C LYS A 164 22.34 12.98 14.01
N ALA A 165 22.19 11.97 13.16
CA ALA A 165 23.09 10.82 13.14
C ALA A 165 24.48 11.19 12.61
N GLU A 166 24.55 12.03 11.56
CA GLU A 166 25.79 12.60 11.05
C GLU A 166 26.49 13.46 12.10
N LEU A 167 25.75 14.35 12.77
CA LEU A 167 26.29 15.15 13.87
C LEU A 167 26.84 14.27 15.01
N ARG A 168 26.16 13.16 15.34
CA ARG A 168 26.63 12.23 16.38
C ARG A 168 27.94 11.56 15.97
N LYS A 169 28.05 11.09 14.72
CA LYS A 169 29.30 10.49 14.19
C LYS A 169 30.43 11.51 14.16
N ALA A 170 30.16 12.73 13.73
CA ALA A 170 31.14 13.83 13.73
C ALA A 170 31.66 14.11 15.16
N LYS A 171 30.78 14.14 16.16
CA LYS A 171 31.16 14.31 17.57
C LYS A 171 31.98 13.16 18.13
N GLU A 172 31.61 11.90 17.83
CA GLU A 172 32.40 10.73 18.24
C GLU A 172 33.80 10.73 17.60
N MET A 173 33.90 11.13 16.33
CA MET A 173 35.17 11.28 15.62
C MET A 173 36.02 12.40 16.23
N ALA A 174 35.43 13.57 16.48
CA ALA A 174 36.11 14.69 17.13
C ALA A 174 36.65 14.30 18.51
N LYS A 175 35.88 13.56 19.32
CA LYS A 175 36.33 13.08 20.64
C LYS A 175 37.55 12.17 20.54
N LYS A 176 37.56 11.23 19.60
CA LYS A 176 38.73 10.35 19.35
C LYS A 176 39.96 11.14 18.87
N MET A 177 39.76 12.23 18.14
CA MET A 177 40.86 13.09 17.68
C MET A 177 41.39 13.99 18.80
N LEU A 178 40.53 14.48 19.70
CA LEU A 178 40.94 15.19 20.92
C LEU A 178 41.78 14.28 21.82
N ASP A 179 41.38 13.02 22.02
CA ASP A 179 42.15 12.04 22.80
C ASP A 179 43.55 11.81 22.20
N LYS A 180 43.67 11.90 20.87
CA LYS A 180 44.93 11.81 20.12
C LYS A 180 45.68 13.14 20.03
N LYS A 181 45.19 14.21 20.66
CA LYS A 181 45.78 15.57 20.71
C LYS A 181 45.92 16.27 19.35
N TYR A 182 45.00 16.03 18.43
CA TYR A 182 44.90 16.85 17.21
C TYR A 182 44.50 18.30 17.54
N ALA A 183 44.91 19.25 16.70
CA ALA A 183 44.53 20.66 16.88
C ALA A 183 43.04 20.87 16.60
N ILE A 184 42.40 21.82 17.29
CA ILE A 184 40.97 22.10 17.14
C ILE A 184 40.64 22.54 15.70
N GLU A 185 41.55 23.27 15.06
CA GLU A 185 41.46 23.67 13.65
C GLU A 185 41.37 22.45 12.72
N GLU A 186 42.23 21.46 12.91
CA GLU A 186 42.26 20.25 12.09
C GLU A 186 41.01 19.39 12.32
N ILE A 187 40.54 19.32 13.57
CA ILE A 187 39.31 18.59 13.91
C ILE A 187 38.09 19.26 13.26
N ALA A 188 38.03 20.59 13.25
CA ALA A 188 36.94 21.36 12.62
C ALA A 188 36.89 21.13 11.10
N GLU A 189 38.05 21.14 10.43
CA GLU A 189 38.14 20.90 8.99
C GLU A 189 37.72 19.48 8.60
N ILE A 190 38.11 18.48 9.40
CA ILE A 190 37.84 17.06 9.12
C ILE A 190 36.40 16.65 9.45
N THR A 191 35.86 17.16 10.57
CA THR A 191 34.54 16.73 11.06
C THR A 191 33.40 17.66 10.63
N GLY A 192 33.72 18.86 10.12
CA GLY A 192 32.75 19.89 9.77
C GLY A 192 32.08 20.56 10.98
N LEU A 193 32.53 20.26 12.20
CA LEU A 193 32.03 20.89 13.43
C LEU A 193 32.66 22.27 13.63
N SER A 194 31.89 23.20 14.22
CA SER A 194 32.44 24.48 14.66
C SER A 194 33.38 24.32 15.85
N LYS A 195 34.34 25.25 16.00
CA LYS A 195 35.30 25.24 17.12
C LYS A 195 34.60 25.22 18.48
N GLU A 196 33.54 26.03 18.67
CA GLU A 196 32.73 26.03 19.89
C GLU A 196 32.07 24.69 20.18
N GLN A 197 31.67 23.93 19.14
CA GLN A 197 31.09 22.60 19.34
C GLN A 197 32.16 21.59 19.78
N ILE A 198 33.39 21.70 19.27
CA ILE A 198 34.51 20.82 19.61
C ILE A 198 35.01 21.10 21.03
N GLU A 199 35.09 22.37 21.43
CA GLU A 199 35.49 22.79 22.79
C GLU A 199 34.53 22.33 23.89
N ARG A 200 33.28 21.99 23.54
CA ARG A 200 32.24 21.50 24.45
C ARG A 200 32.15 19.97 24.56
N LEU A 201 32.95 19.22 23.80
CA LEU A 201 32.97 17.74 23.79
C LEU A 201 33.86 17.15 24.88
#